data_AF-A0A430HI45-F1
#
_entry.id   AF-A0A430HI45-F1
#
_cell.length_a   1.000
_cell.length_b   1.000
_cell.length_c   1.000
_cell.angle_alpha   90.00
_cell.angle_beta   90.00
_cell.angle_gamma   90.00
#
_symmetry.space_group_name_H-M   'P 1'
#
loop_
_entity.id
_entity.type
_entity.pdbx_description
1 polymer ?
#
loop_
_entity_poly.entity_id
_entity_poly.type
_entity_poly.pdbx_seq_one_letter_code
_entity_poly.pdbx_strand_id
1 'polypeptide(L)'
;MKNLTTGFMRGSALASGLLCLAGITACGGGDSTPPARQPDAVAAQQQATAAAITTQPKAQAVPAGQPATLSVVASGSGTLSYQWWRNGAAIPGATGASYTTAALTLADSGDVLSVIVRNEAGSATSNAVALQVDGIGARVLAGGAIDPARAQLDGVGKQAYFLSAGALGGDGSGNLLLADTQSKSVRKITPAGVVSTAVAGAAASAPLQFPRDVAGGPNGVIYVTDSNNATTSMFVRKIGADGALTTLDLGATQGDPAGPGIAPPVFTAIASDTAGNLYVASEVTRPGEPACSSCFKRAIVRKVAPDGKVTTVFETTGPHSVAPAIADLAVDRNGNLFVLDRGISKVDARGVATTLLGTDQAFVNAIAVDAGGNLYFATEPFSGRQSPWPLHAIGKIAPDGKVTVAADPNGSDARFKTEAWITKPAGLVTDAAGALYVSGNGRVLKLVLP
;
A
#
# COMPACT_ATOMS: atom_id res chain seq x y z
N MET A 1 -71.70 6.42 -19.22
CA MET A 1 -71.88 7.82 -18.76
C MET A 1 -70.55 8.53 -18.98
N LYS A 2 -70.43 9.26 -20.10
CA LYS A 2 -70.25 10.74 -20.20
C LYS A 2 -69.01 11.26 -19.44
N ASN A 3 -68.05 12.03 -19.94
CA ASN A 3 -67.74 12.72 -21.21
C ASN A 3 -66.21 13.07 -21.11
N LEU A 4 -65.33 12.94 -22.12
CA LEU A 4 -65.12 13.76 -23.34
C LEU A 4 -64.75 15.24 -23.10
N THR A 5 -63.50 15.60 -23.45
CA THR A 5 -63.06 16.70 -24.38
C THR A 5 -61.51 16.79 -24.34
N THR A 6 -60.71 16.36 -25.34
CA THR A 6 -60.36 16.93 -26.69
C THR A 6 -59.60 18.26 -26.64
N GLY A 7 -58.54 18.56 -27.42
CA GLY A 7 -57.96 17.93 -28.62
C GLY A 7 -56.44 18.27 -28.74
N PHE A 8 -55.60 17.42 -29.37
CA PHE A 8 -55.36 17.24 -30.82
C PHE A 8 -54.97 18.52 -31.57
N MET A 9 -54.05 18.58 -32.54
CA MET A 9 -52.86 17.81 -32.97
C MET A 9 -52.43 18.40 -34.34
N ARG A 10 -51.17 18.15 -34.74
CA ARG A 10 -50.65 18.03 -36.14
C ARG A 10 -50.49 19.34 -36.94
N GLY A 11 -49.49 19.50 -37.80
CA GLY A 11 -48.47 18.58 -38.30
C GLY A 11 -48.33 18.71 -39.83
N SER A 12 -47.09 18.58 -40.34
CA SER A 12 -46.71 18.28 -41.75
C SER A 12 -47.10 19.35 -42.81
N ALA A 13 -46.46 19.49 -43.98
CA ALA A 13 -45.73 18.55 -44.83
C ALA A 13 -44.80 19.27 -45.84
N LEU A 14 -43.86 18.49 -46.40
CA LEU A 14 -43.03 18.73 -47.59
C LEU A 14 -43.86 18.91 -48.88
N ALA A 15 -43.33 19.63 -49.88
CA ALA A 15 -43.38 19.22 -51.29
C ALA A 15 -42.47 20.07 -52.19
N SER A 16 -41.79 19.36 -53.08
CA SER A 16 -40.88 19.77 -54.15
C SER A 16 -41.60 20.44 -55.34
N GLY A 17 -40.86 21.10 -56.24
CA GLY A 17 -41.28 21.18 -57.65
C GLY A 17 -40.81 22.40 -58.47
N LEU A 18 -39.71 22.20 -59.20
CA LEU A 18 -39.52 22.48 -60.63
C LEU A 18 -39.89 23.84 -61.28
N LEU A 19 -38.83 24.52 -61.74
CA LEU A 19 -38.54 24.97 -63.13
C LEU A 19 -39.67 25.57 -63.99
N CYS A 20 -39.53 26.85 -64.39
CA CYS A 20 -39.96 27.33 -65.71
C CYS A 20 -39.13 28.53 -66.17
N LEU A 21 -38.86 28.55 -67.49
CA LEU A 21 -37.90 29.39 -68.23
C LEU A 21 -38.46 30.77 -68.64
N ALA A 22 -37.50 31.68 -68.89
CA ALA A 22 -37.46 32.74 -69.91
C ALA A 22 -38.21 34.09 -69.70
N GLY A 23 -37.39 35.13 -69.47
CA GLY A 23 -37.20 36.30 -70.36
C GLY A 23 -38.31 37.34 -70.50
N ILE A 24 -38.00 38.61 -70.22
CA ILE A 24 -38.10 39.75 -71.15
C ILE A 24 -37.49 41.01 -70.48
N THR A 25 -36.82 41.77 -71.35
CA THR A 25 -36.10 43.04 -71.23
C THR A 25 -36.86 44.17 -70.51
N ALA A 26 -36.17 44.93 -69.65
CA ALA A 26 -36.53 46.31 -69.33
C ALA A 26 -35.26 47.15 -69.11
N CYS A 27 -35.17 48.25 -69.86
CA CYS A 27 -34.12 49.26 -69.79
C CYS A 27 -34.39 50.26 -68.64
N GLY A 28 -33.31 50.79 -68.06
CA GLY A 28 -33.28 52.16 -67.53
C GLY A 28 -33.37 52.29 -66.01
N GLY A 29 -32.29 52.81 -65.41
CA GLY A 29 -32.28 53.29 -64.03
C GLY A 29 -30.87 53.20 -63.42
N GLY A 30 -30.03 54.19 -63.69
CA GLY A 30 -28.72 54.29 -63.07
C GLY A 30 -28.85 54.70 -61.60
N ASP A 31 -28.63 53.74 -60.70
CA ASP A 31 -28.30 54.01 -59.31
C ASP A 31 -26.87 53.54 -59.06
N SER A 32 -25.96 54.51 -59.03
CA SER A 32 -24.57 54.31 -58.60
C SER A 32 -24.51 54.25 -57.07
N THR A 33 -25.08 53.21 -56.49
CA THR A 33 -24.67 52.74 -55.16
C THR A 33 -23.41 51.92 -55.33
N PRO A 34 -22.26 52.29 -54.71
CA PRO A 34 -21.10 51.41 -54.70
C PRO A 34 -21.51 50.08 -54.06
N PRO A 35 -21.09 48.91 -54.58
CA PRO A 35 -21.39 47.65 -53.93
C PRO A 35 -20.84 47.74 -52.51
N ALA A 36 -21.73 47.62 -51.53
CA ALA A 36 -21.32 47.43 -50.15
C ALA A 36 -20.37 46.23 -50.16
N ARG A 37 -19.09 46.46 -49.84
CA ARG A 37 -18.14 45.39 -49.60
C ARG A 37 -18.73 44.59 -48.44
N GLN A 38 -19.37 43.46 -48.74
CA GLN A 38 -19.71 42.46 -47.74
C GLN A 38 -18.40 42.21 -46.99
N PRO A 39 -18.32 42.47 -45.67
CA PRO A 39 -17.13 42.10 -44.94
C PRO A 39 -16.97 40.60 -45.17
N ASP A 40 -15.82 40.22 -45.74
CA ASP A 40 -15.44 38.82 -45.89
C ASP A 40 -15.77 38.14 -44.57
N ALA A 41 -16.56 37.06 -44.63
CA ALA A 41 -16.90 36.32 -43.43
C ALA A 41 -15.58 35.96 -42.74
N VAL A 42 -15.28 36.60 -41.62
CA VAL A 42 -14.12 36.25 -40.81
C VAL A 42 -14.46 34.87 -40.28
N ALA A 43 -14.01 33.83 -40.98
CA ALA A 43 -14.13 32.46 -40.52
C ALA A 43 -13.47 32.45 -39.15
N ALA A 44 -14.27 32.34 -38.09
CA ALA A 44 -13.76 32.18 -36.76
C ALA A 44 -12.90 30.92 -36.78
N GLN A 45 -11.58 31.08 -36.75
CA GLN A 45 -10.67 29.96 -36.57
C GLN A 45 -11.01 29.36 -35.21
N GLN A 46 -11.75 28.25 -35.21
CA GLN A 46 -12.07 27.54 -33.99
C GLN A 46 -10.74 27.11 -33.37
N GLN A 47 -10.45 27.66 -32.20
CA GLN A 47 -9.15 27.53 -31.55
C GLN A 47 -8.79 26.04 -31.39
N ALA A 48 -7.63 25.64 -31.89
CA ALA A 48 -7.18 24.26 -31.82
C ALA A 48 -7.07 23.82 -30.35
N THR A 49 -7.70 22.70 -30.03
CA THR A 49 -7.71 22.12 -28.69
C THR A 49 -6.57 21.12 -28.55
N ALA A 50 -5.78 21.24 -27.47
CA ALA A 50 -4.71 20.32 -27.16
C ALA A 50 -5.25 18.90 -26.87
N ALA A 51 -4.40 17.90 -27.08
CA ALA A 51 -4.73 16.52 -26.70
C ALA A 51 -5.08 16.43 -25.21
N ALA A 52 -6.18 15.76 -24.88
CA ALA A 52 -6.66 15.53 -23.53
C ALA A 52 -7.13 14.08 -23.38
N ILE A 53 -6.75 13.42 -22.29
CA ILE A 53 -7.17 12.04 -22.00
C ILE A 53 -8.45 12.09 -21.16
N THR A 54 -9.56 11.62 -21.72
CA THR A 54 -10.89 11.63 -21.07
C THR A 54 -11.21 10.31 -20.38
N THR A 55 -10.54 9.22 -20.75
CA THR A 55 -10.58 7.94 -20.02
C THR A 55 -9.17 7.43 -19.80
N GLN A 56 -8.81 7.32 -18.52
CA GLN A 56 -7.49 6.84 -18.08
C GLN A 56 -7.37 5.32 -18.25
N PRO A 57 -6.13 4.79 -18.45
CA PRO A 57 -5.92 3.36 -18.43
C PRO A 57 -6.17 2.84 -17.02
N LYS A 58 -6.68 1.61 -16.92
CA LYS A 58 -6.95 0.94 -15.64
C LYS A 58 -5.88 -0.11 -15.36
N ALA A 59 -5.53 -0.29 -14.09
CA ALA A 59 -4.70 -1.41 -13.67
C ALA A 59 -5.39 -2.74 -14.03
N GLN A 60 -4.62 -3.71 -14.49
CA GLN A 60 -5.11 -5.05 -14.82
C GLN A 60 -4.38 -6.09 -13.99
N ALA A 61 -5.17 -7.02 -13.46
CA ALA A 61 -4.71 -8.24 -12.84
C ALA A 61 -4.91 -9.39 -13.84
N VAL A 62 -3.82 -10.03 -14.26
CA VAL A 62 -3.87 -11.14 -15.22
C VAL A 62 -3.02 -12.32 -14.74
N PRO A 63 -3.43 -13.57 -14.99
CA PRO A 63 -2.61 -14.73 -14.67
C PRO A 63 -1.26 -14.71 -15.41
N ALA A 64 -0.22 -15.23 -14.78
CA ALA A 64 1.06 -15.46 -15.44
C ALA A 64 0.88 -16.30 -16.72
N GLY A 65 1.59 -15.93 -17.78
CA GLY A 65 1.48 -16.48 -19.13
C GLY A 65 0.42 -15.79 -20.00
N GLN A 66 -0.40 -14.89 -19.46
CA GLN A 66 -1.40 -14.14 -20.22
C GLN A 66 -0.94 -12.70 -20.52
N PRO A 67 -1.38 -12.11 -21.65
CA PRO A 67 -1.17 -10.70 -21.93
C PRO A 67 -2.18 -9.82 -21.16
N ALA A 68 -1.82 -8.54 -20.97
CA ALA A 68 -2.71 -7.49 -20.49
C ALA A 68 -2.98 -6.48 -21.61
N THR A 69 -4.20 -5.94 -21.68
CA THR A 69 -4.61 -4.93 -22.67
C THR A 69 -5.05 -3.65 -21.99
N LEU A 70 -4.31 -2.56 -22.20
CA LEU A 70 -4.61 -1.24 -21.66
C LEU A 70 -5.11 -0.32 -22.76
N SER A 71 -6.08 0.52 -22.46
CA SER A 71 -6.67 1.45 -23.41
C SER A 71 -6.92 2.82 -22.80
N VAL A 72 -6.85 3.85 -23.61
CA VAL A 72 -7.27 5.21 -23.26
C VAL A 72 -8.30 5.74 -24.26
N VAL A 73 -9.10 6.71 -23.82
CA VAL A 73 -9.89 7.56 -24.72
C VAL A 73 -9.32 8.97 -24.61
N ALA A 74 -9.07 9.59 -25.77
CA ALA A 74 -8.53 10.94 -25.85
C ALA A 74 -9.30 11.79 -26.86
N SER A 75 -9.27 13.09 -26.65
CA SER A 75 -9.86 14.13 -27.49
C SER A 75 -8.81 15.19 -27.83
N GLY A 76 -9.05 15.97 -28.87
CA GLY A 76 -8.18 17.08 -29.29
C GLY A 76 -8.43 17.40 -30.75
N SER A 77 -7.99 18.57 -31.21
CA SER A 77 -8.07 18.95 -32.62
C SER A 77 -7.06 18.17 -33.45
N GLY A 78 -7.37 17.91 -34.72
CA GLY A 78 -6.46 17.22 -35.64
C GLY A 78 -6.21 15.74 -35.31
N THR A 79 -5.12 15.20 -35.84
CA THR A 79 -4.74 13.79 -35.65
C THR A 79 -4.05 13.58 -34.31
N LEU A 80 -4.54 12.63 -33.51
CA LEU A 80 -3.90 12.21 -32.28
C LEU A 80 -2.85 11.13 -32.54
N SER A 81 -1.68 11.30 -31.95
CA SER A 81 -0.61 10.29 -31.91
C SER A 81 -0.42 9.78 -30.49
N TYR A 82 -0.07 8.51 -30.34
CA TYR A 82 0.10 7.85 -29.06
C TYR A 82 1.51 7.26 -28.97
N GLN A 83 2.04 7.18 -27.76
CA GLN A 83 3.24 6.40 -27.46
C GLN A 83 3.12 5.83 -26.05
N TRP A 84 3.13 4.51 -25.94
CA TRP A 84 3.16 3.81 -24.65
C TRP A 84 4.58 3.71 -24.09
N TRP A 85 4.67 3.76 -22.77
CA TRP A 85 5.90 3.72 -22.01
C TRP A 85 5.81 2.64 -20.95
N ARG A 86 6.91 1.91 -20.71
CA ARG A 86 7.07 0.95 -19.63
C ARG A 86 8.26 1.34 -18.79
N ASN A 87 8.06 1.53 -17.48
CA ASN A 87 9.09 1.94 -16.53
C ASN A 87 9.90 3.18 -17.00
N GLY A 88 9.25 4.12 -17.68
CA GLY A 88 9.90 5.34 -18.19
C GLY A 88 10.65 5.17 -19.52
N ALA A 89 10.62 3.99 -20.14
CA ALA A 89 11.16 3.76 -21.49
C ALA A 89 10.03 3.60 -22.52
N ALA A 90 10.17 4.21 -23.70
CA ALA A 90 9.18 4.08 -24.77
C ALA A 90 9.14 2.62 -25.28
N ILE A 91 7.94 2.08 -25.46
CA ILE A 91 7.75 0.74 -26.02
C ILE A 91 7.72 0.87 -27.55
N PRO A 92 8.72 0.33 -28.28
CA PRO A 92 8.78 0.48 -29.72
C PRO A 92 7.51 -0.06 -30.41
N GLY A 93 6.93 0.73 -31.32
CA GLY A 93 5.75 0.34 -32.09
C GLY A 93 4.40 0.43 -31.35
N ALA A 94 4.39 0.72 -30.04
CA ALA A 94 3.15 0.87 -29.28
C ALA A 94 2.56 2.28 -29.46
N THR A 95 1.96 2.53 -30.62
CA THR A 95 1.48 3.86 -31.06
C THR A 95 -0.05 3.98 -31.20
N GLY A 96 -0.79 2.99 -30.70
CA GLY A 96 -2.26 2.99 -30.70
C GLY A 96 -2.88 3.53 -29.40
N ALA A 97 -4.18 3.84 -29.46
CA ALA A 97 -4.98 4.18 -28.27
C ALA A 97 -5.13 3.00 -27.29
N SER A 98 -4.85 1.77 -27.76
CA SER A 98 -4.76 0.55 -26.95
C SER A 98 -3.39 -0.09 -27.14
N TYR A 99 -2.90 -0.74 -26.09
CA TYR A 99 -1.67 -1.53 -26.10
C TYR A 99 -1.91 -2.87 -25.41
N THR A 100 -1.53 -3.95 -26.07
CA THR A 100 -1.55 -5.30 -25.51
C THR A 100 -0.12 -5.76 -25.30
N THR A 101 0.21 -6.18 -24.09
CA THR A 101 1.54 -6.68 -23.75
C THR A 101 1.80 -8.04 -24.41
N ALA A 102 3.06 -8.46 -24.46
CA ALA A 102 3.37 -9.88 -24.57
C ALA A 102 2.86 -10.65 -23.32
N ALA A 103 2.91 -11.98 -23.37
CA ALA A 103 2.61 -12.82 -22.21
C ALA A 103 3.47 -12.41 -21.00
N LEU A 104 2.83 -12.15 -19.86
CA LEU A 104 3.49 -11.64 -18.67
C LEU A 104 3.95 -12.75 -17.73
N THR A 105 5.00 -12.48 -16.97
CA THR A 105 5.57 -13.32 -15.92
C THR A 105 5.44 -12.62 -14.56
N LEU A 106 5.64 -13.33 -13.45
CA LEU A 106 5.59 -12.71 -12.12
C LEU A 106 6.62 -11.57 -11.94
N ALA A 107 7.74 -11.60 -12.68
CA ALA A 107 8.76 -10.56 -12.65
C ALA A 107 8.27 -9.23 -13.25
N ASP A 108 7.29 -9.29 -14.16
CA ASP A 108 6.67 -8.12 -14.77
C ASP A 108 5.73 -7.37 -13.81
N SER A 109 5.29 -8.01 -12.72
CA SER A 109 4.45 -7.37 -11.70
C SER A 109 5.14 -6.14 -11.11
N GLY A 110 4.38 -5.08 -10.91
CA GLY A 110 4.88 -3.79 -10.44
C GLY A 110 5.52 -2.93 -11.53
N ASP A 111 5.73 -3.44 -12.76
CA ASP A 111 6.11 -2.58 -13.89
C ASP A 111 5.01 -1.61 -14.22
N VAL A 112 5.41 -0.38 -14.52
CA VAL A 112 4.49 0.75 -14.68
C VAL A 112 4.32 1.09 -16.14
N LEU A 113 3.07 1.15 -16.59
CA LEU A 113 2.67 1.58 -17.92
C LEU A 113 2.01 2.96 -17.89
N SER A 114 2.32 3.77 -18.90
CA SER A 114 1.65 5.04 -19.18
C SER A 114 1.65 5.32 -20.69
N VAL A 115 0.80 6.24 -21.14
CA VAL A 115 0.75 6.68 -22.54
C VAL A 115 0.81 8.20 -22.61
N ILE A 116 1.56 8.70 -23.60
CA ILE A 116 1.55 10.11 -23.97
C ILE A 116 0.76 10.25 -25.27
N VAL A 117 -0.26 11.11 -25.25
CA VAL A 117 -1.07 11.46 -26.41
C VAL A 117 -0.69 12.85 -26.87
N ARG A 118 -0.44 13.04 -28.18
CA ARG A 118 0.00 14.33 -28.74
C ARG A 118 -0.78 14.71 -29.98
N ASN A 119 -1.00 16.01 -30.15
CA ASN A 119 -1.39 16.66 -31.40
C ASN A 119 -0.58 17.94 -31.59
N GLU A 120 -0.87 18.70 -32.65
CA GLU A 120 -0.18 19.95 -32.98
C GLU A 120 -0.35 21.04 -31.91
N ALA A 121 -1.44 20.99 -31.13
CA ALA A 121 -1.77 21.97 -30.10
C ALA A 121 -1.20 21.61 -28.71
N GLY A 122 -0.68 20.39 -28.50
CA GLY A 122 -0.06 19.98 -27.24
C GLY A 122 -0.10 18.48 -26.96
N SER A 123 0.17 18.12 -25.70
CA SER A 123 0.21 16.73 -25.26
C SER A 123 -0.40 16.51 -23.88
N ALA A 124 -0.95 15.32 -23.66
CA ALA A 124 -1.38 14.83 -22.36
C ALA A 124 -0.70 13.49 -22.03
N THR A 125 -0.35 13.31 -20.75
CA THR A 125 0.18 12.05 -20.22
C THR A 125 -0.88 11.39 -19.36
N SER A 126 -1.06 10.08 -19.50
CA SER A 126 -2.01 9.32 -18.70
C SER A 126 -1.56 9.20 -17.24
N ASN A 127 -2.50 8.83 -16.38
CA ASN A 127 -2.16 8.22 -15.11
C ASN A 127 -1.30 6.97 -15.35
N ALA A 128 -0.36 6.74 -14.44
CA ALA A 128 0.47 5.55 -14.43
C ALA A 128 -0.29 4.39 -13.77
N VAL A 129 -0.12 3.18 -14.31
CA VAL A 129 -0.70 1.95 -13.74
C VAL A 129 0.36 0.86 -13.65
N ALA A 130 0.37 0.10 -12.55
CA ALA A 130 1.23 -1.08 -12.44
C ALA A 130 0.54 -2.33 -13.00
N LEU A 131 1.32 -3.17 -13.67
CA LEU A 131 0.93 -4.54 -13.99
C LEU A 131 0.81 -5.36 -12.71
N GLN A 132 -0.29 -6.10 -12.57
CA GLN A 132 -0.48 -7.07 -11.50
C GLN A 132 -0.54 -8.46 -12.15
N VAL A 133 0.49 -9.28 -11.91
CA VAL A 133 0.56 -10.61 -12.50
C VAL A 133 0.27 -11.65 -11.42
N ASP A 134 -0.84 -12.36 -11.58
CA ASP A 134 -1.31 -13.33 -10.59
C ASP A 134 -0.71 -14.71 -10.83
N GLY A 135 -0.37 -15.38 -9.73
CA GLY A 135 0.22 -16.70 -9.72
C GLY A 135 0.83 -16.99 -8.35
N ILE A 136 1.15 -18.26 -8.12
CA ILE A 136 1.87 -18.71 -6.92
C ILE A 136 3.34 -18.28 -7.07
N GLY A 137 3.90 -17.65 -6.04
CA GLY A 137 5.26 -17.13 -6.04
C GLY A 137 5.38 -15.73 -5.45
N ALA A 138 6.59 -15.19 -5.52
CA ALA A 138 6.90 -13.82 -5.09
C ALA A 138 6.81 -12.84 -6.25
N ARG A 139 6.20 -11.68 -6.01
CA ARG A 139 6.12 -10.59 -6.99
C ARG A 139 6.24 -9.23 -6.32
N VAL A 140 6.79 -8.25 -7.03
CA VAL A 140 6.85 -6.87 -6.52
C VAL A 140 5.45 -6.28 -6.53
N LEU A 141 5.00 -5.82 -5.35
CA LEU A 141 3.80 -5.00 -5.23
C LEU A 141 4.16 -3.53 -5.43
N ALA A 142 5.19 -3.07 -4.69
CA ALA A 142 5.66 -1.69 -4.71
C ALA A 142 7.13 -1.60 -4.30
N GLY A 143 7.78 -0.51 -4.69
CA GLY A 143 9.19 -0.23 -4.36
C GLY A 143 10.15 -0.59 -5.50
N GLY A 144 11.04 0.33 -5.82
CA GLY A 144 12.13 0.16 -6.78
C GLY A 144 13.42 -0.39 -6.14
N ALA A 145 14.55 -0.22 -6.81
CA ALA A 145 15.85 -0.31 -6.12
C ALA A 145 15.98 0.85 -5.13
N ILE A 146 16.68 0.64 -4.01
CA ILE A 146 16.96 1.71 -3.05
C ILE A 146 17.72 2.84 -3.76
N ASP A 147 17.10 4.02 -3.81
CA ASP A 147 17.69 5.24 -4.35
C ASP A 147 17.47 6.38 -3.34
N PRO A 148 18.49 6.74 -2.54
CA PRO A 148 18.40 7.83 -1.57
C PRO A 148 17.97 9.17 -2.18
N ALA A 149 18.24 9.41 -3.47
CA ALA A 149 17.83 10.65 -4.14
C ALA A 149 16.31 10.71 -4.41
N ARG A 150 15.61 9.57 -4.31
CA ARG A 150 14.17 9.44 -4.51
C ARG A 150 13.43 9.05 -3.23
N ALA A 151 14.02 9.35 -2.08
CA ALA A 151 13.39 9.14 -0.78
C ALA A 151 11.94 9.67 -0.78
N GLN A 152 11.00 8.91 -0.19
CA GLN A 152 9.60 9.29 -0.10
C GLN A 152 8.85 9.50 -1.44
N LEU A 153 9.41 9.13 -2.58
CA LEU A 153 8.71 9.30 -3.84
C LEU A 153 7.46 8.40 -3.87
N ASP A 154 6.30 9.03 -3.85
CA ASP A 154 5.01 8.40 -4.12
C ASP A 154 4.92 8.01 -5.59
N GLY A 155 4.11 7.00 -5.89
CA GLY A 155 4.06 6.44 -7.23
C GLY A 155 3.32 5.12 -7.26
N VAL A 156 3.46 4.40 -8.37
CA VAL A 156 2.79 3.10 -8.56
C VAL A 156 3.86 2.04 -8.78
N GLY A 157 3.69 0.85 -8.19
CA GLY A 157 4.58 -0.28 -8.38
C GLY A 157 6.05 0.05 -8.12
N LYS A 158 6.90 -0.27 -9.10
CA LYS A 158 8.36 -0.06 -9.05
C LYS A 158 8.79 1.40 -9.16
N GLN A 159 7.87 2.34 -9.43
CA GLN A 159 8.17 3.78 -9.45
C GLN A 159 8.01 4.45 -8.08
N ALA A 160 7.42 3.76 -7.10
CA ALA A 160 7.48 4.21 -5.72
C ALA A 160 8.83 3.83 -5.10
N TYR A 161 9.34 4.66 -4.19
CA TYR A 161 10.62 4.43 -3.54
C TYR A 161 10.49 4.47 -2.01
N PHE A 162 11.12 3.48 -1.38
CA PHE A 162 11.24 3.34 0.06
C PHE A 162 12.73 3.32 0.43
N LEU A 163 13.08 3.92 1.56
CA LEU A 163 14.43 3.83 2.09
C LEU A 163 14.52 2.85 3.26
N SER A 164 13.40 2.31 3.75
CA SER A 164 13.41 1.51 4.97
C SER A 164 13.52 0.00 4.80
N ALA A 165 13.93 -0.59 5.93
CA ALA A 165 13.69 -1.96 6.36
C ALA A 165 12.69 -1.93 7.53
N GLY A 166 11.51 -1.32 7.35
CA GLY A 166 10.53 -1.13 8.43
C GLY A 166 9.31 -2.05 8.31
N ALA A 167 8.54 -2.13 9.41
CA ALA A 167 7.44 -3.07 9.55
C ALA A 167 6.26 -2.76 8.62
N LEU A 168 5.39 -3.77 8.48
CA LEU A 168 4.14 -3.69 7.75
C LEU A 168 2.96 -3.87 8.70
N GLY A 169 1.88 -3.12 8.43
CA GLY A 169 0.59 -3.32 9.08
C GLY A 169 -0.55 -3.23 8.08
N GLY A 170 -1.69 -3.84 8.39
CA GLY A 170 -2.92 -3.64 7.61
C GLY A 170 -3.65 -2.39 8.09
N ASP A 171 -4.30 -1.66 7.18
CA ASP A 171 -5.18 -0.53 7.56
C ASP A 171 -6.63 -0.95 7.87
N GLY A 172 -6.92 -2.26 7.86
CA GLY A 172 -8.26 -2.83 8.03
C GLY A 172 -9.19 -2.66 6.82
N SER A 173 -8.83 -1.84 5.84
CA SER A 173 -9.57 -1.62 4.58
C SER A 173 -8.98 -2.38 3.38
N GLY A 174 -7.96 -3.19 3.63
CA GLY A 174 -7.26 -3.98 2.61
C GLY A 174 -6.04 -3.29 2.00
N ASN A 175 -5.63 -2.12 2.51
CA ASN A 175 -4.34 -1.53 2.15
C ASN A 175 -3.28 -1.91 3.19
N LEU A 176 -2.02 -1.81 2.76
CA LEU A 176 -0.88 -1.97 3.63
C LEU A 176 -0.41 -0.60 4.11
N LEU A 177 0.13 -0.58 5.31
CA LEU A 177 0.87 0.51 5.92
C LEU A 177 2.32 0.06 6.04
N LEU A 178 3.26 0.93 5.69
CA LEU A 178 4.69 0.70 5.80
C LEU A 178 5.31 1.80 6.64
N ALA A 179 6.02 1.41 7.70
CA ALA A 179 6.92 2.31 8.40
C ALA A 179 8.18 2.53 7.53
N ASP A 180 8.23 3.63 6.79
CA ASP A 180 9.40 3.99 5.99
C ASP A 180 10.43 4.70 6.88
N THR A 181 11.01 3.93 7.80
CA THR A 181 11.93 4.34 8.87
C THR A 181 12.96 5.39 8.47
N GLN A 182 13.76 5.13 7.43
CA GLN A 182 14.84 6.05 7.03
C GLN A 182 14.29 7.32 6.40
N SER A 183 13.17 7.19 5.71
CA SER A 183 12.40 8.31 5.18
C SER A 183 11.62 9.05 6.27
N LYS A 184 11.54 8.56 7.51
CA LYS A 184 10.74 9.15 8.59
C LYS A 184 9.26 9.34 8.22
N SER A 185 8.68 8.40 7.49
CA SER A 185 7.29 8.49 7.05
C SER A 185 6.53 7.20 7.27
N VAL A 186 5.20 7.30 7.23
CA VAL A 186 4.33 6.15 7.05
C VAL A 186 3.77 6.22 5.64
N ARG A 187 3.88 5.11 4.91
CA ARG A 187 3.40 4.98 3.53
C ARG A 187 2.19 4.06 3.51
N LYS A 188 1.17 4.43 2.74
CA LYS A 188 0.01 3.57 2.45
C LYS A 188 0.18 2.97 1.07
N ILE A 189 -0.05 1.67 0.94
CA ILE A 189 0.12 0.89 -0.29
C ILE A 189 -1.17 0.15 -0.58
N THR A 190 -1.80 0.44 -1.73
CA THR A 190 -3.01 -0.25 -2.17
C THR A 190 -2.71 -1.63 -2.73
N PRO A 191 -3.72 -2.53 -2.84
CA PRO A 191 -3.56 -3.80 -3.55
C PRO A 191 -3.11 -3.67 -5.01
N ALA A 192 -3.34 -2.53 -5.65
CA ALA A 192 -2.90 -2.23 -7.01
C ALA A 192 -1.44 -1.72 -7.08
N GLY A 193 -0.74 -1.62 -5.94
CA GLY A 193 0.64 -1.14 -5.85
C GLY A 193 0.77 0.38 -5.89
N VAL A 194 -0.33 1.14 -5.78
CA VAL A 194 -0.28 2.60 -5.62
C VAL A 194 0.20 2.95 -4.21
N VAL A 195 1.22 3.79 -4.13
CA VAL A 195 1.85 4.25 -2.89
C VAL A 195 1.56 5.72 -2.69
N SER A 196 1.10 6.07 -1.49
CA SER A 196 0.89 7.44 -1.02
C SER A 196 1.49 7.65 0.36
N THR A 197 1.97 8.85 0.66
CA THR A 197 2.49 9.19 1.99
C THR A 197 1.36 9.59 2.95
N ALA A 198 1.20 8.82 4.04
CA ALA A 198 0.19 9.10 5.07
C ALA A 198 0.64 10.21 6.05
N VAL A 199 1.93 10.26 6.37
CA VAL A 199 2.58 11.34 7.13
C VAL A 199 4.00 11.57 6.61
N ALA A 200 4.37 12.83 6.39
CA ALA A 200 5.72 13.25 5.98
C ALA A 200 6.53 13.80 7.17
N GLY A 201 7.62 13.11 7.56
CA GLY A 201 8.46 13.44 8.72
C GLY A 201 9.33 14.70 8.62
N ALA A 202 9.25 15.52 7.57
CA ALA A 202 9.93 16.83 7.53
C ALA A 202 8.95 18.01 7.39
N ALA A 203 7.74 17.75 6.88
CA ALA A 203 6.74 18.78 6.60
C ALA A 203 5.63 18.89 7.68
N ALA A 204 5.58 17.94 8.62
CA ALA A 204 4.62 17.96 9.73
C ALA A 204 5.10 18.87 10.87
N SER A 205 4.18 19.52 11.58
CA SER A 205 4.46 20.36 12.75
C SER A 205 5.01 19.60 13.96
N ALA A 206 4.83 18.27 14.00
CA ALA A 206 5.38 17.36 15.01
C ALA A 206 5.89 16.07 14.35
N PRO A 207 6.97 16.11 13.57
CA PRO A 207 7.32 15.04 12.65
C PRO A 207 7.67 13.70 13.30
N LEU A 208 7.45 12.61 12.55
CA LEU A 208 8.05 11.31 12.87
C LEU A 208 9.57 11.41 12.78
N GLN A 209 10.27 10.66 13.63
CA GLN A 209 11.73 10.67 13.69
C GLN A 209 12.35 9.36 13.26
N PHE A 210 11.80 8.25 13.75
CA PHE A 210 12.25 6.90 13.45
C PHE A 210 11.06 5.94 13.61
N PRO A 211 10.08 5.96 12.67
CA PRO A 211 8.98 5.02 12.72
C PRO A 211 9.52 3.58 12.59
N ARG A 212 9.10 2.68 13.48
CA ARG A 212 9.60 1.31 13.60
C ARG A 212 8.55 0.30 13.21
N ASP A 213 7.40 0.40 13.85
CA ASP A 213 6.27 -0.50 13.66
C ASP A 213 4.97 0.28 13.43
N VAL A 214 4.01 -0.31 12.73
CA VAL A 214 2.79 0.36 12.26
C VAL A 214 1.59 -0.58 12.30
N ALA A 215 0.45 -0.07 12.80
CA ALA A 215 -0.81 -0.79 12.81
C ALA A 215 -1.97 0.12 12.42
N GLY A 216 -2.91 -0.40 11.63
CA GLY A 216 -4.20 0.26 11.41
C GLY A 216 -5.04 0.28 12.67
N GLY A 217 -5.79 1.36 12.86
CA GLY A 217 -6.79 1.51 13.90
C GLY A 217 -8.19 1.65 13.30
N PRO A 218 -9.23 1.72 14.14
CA PRO A 218 -10.59 1.97 13.67
C PRO A 218 -10.70 3.33 12.96
N ASN A 219 -11.64 3.43 12.01
CA ASN A 219 -11.97 4.67 11.30
C ASN A 219 -10.77 5.34 10.58
N GLY A 220 -9.84 4.55 10.06
CA GLY A 220 -8.69 5.06 9.30
C GLY A 220 -7.59 5.69 10.14
N VAL A 221 -7.64 5.55 11.47
CA VAL A 221 -6.52 5.89 12.35
C VAL A 221 -5.33 5.00 12.03
N ILE A 222 -4.12 5.53 12.15
CA ILE A 222 -2.88 4.74 12.09
C ILE A 222 -2.12 4.93 13.39
N TYR A 223 -1.68 3.84 13.98
CA TYR A 223 -0.75 3.82 15.10
C TYR A 223 0.64 3.51 14.59
N VAL A 224 1.64 4.20 15.12
CA VAL A 224 3.04 3.98 14.75
C VAL A 224 3.91 4.08 16.00
N THR A 225 4.82 3.14 16.18
CA THR A 225 5.89 3.31 17.17
C THR A 225 6.97 4.19 16.55
N ASP A 226 7.32 5.27 17.22
CA ASP A 226 8.26 6.28 16.73
C ASP A 226 9.29 6.58 17.81
N SER A 227 10.56 6.75 17.44
CA SER A 227 11.61 7.01 18.41
C SER A 227 12.42 8.28 18.17
N ASN A 228 12.93 8.88 19.24
CA ASN A 228 13.82 10.05 19.15
C ASN A 228 15.22 9.71 18.61
N ASN A 229 15.62 8.45 18.67
CA ASN A 229 16.85 7.88 18.15
C ASN A 229 16.58 6.46 17.66
N ALA A 230 17.57 5.78 17.09
CA ALA A 230 17.31 4.46 16.49
C ALA A 230 16.97 3.33 17.50
N THR A 231 17.09 3.52 18.82
CA THR A 231 17.21 2.36 19.75
C THR A 231 16.56 2.48 21.13
N THR A 232 16.19 3.65 21.68
CA THR A 232 16.02 3.74 23.15
C THR A 232 14.91 4.64 23.70
N SER A 233 14.14 5.37 22.89
CA SER A 233 12.90 6.00 23.38
C SER A 233 11.82 5.97 22.32
N MET A 234 10.97 4.95 22.39
CA MET A 234 9.86 4.74 21.48
C MET A 234 8.57 5.21 22.15
N PHE A 235 7.79 6.02 21.43
CA PHE A 235 6.45 6.46 21.77
C PHE A 235 5.46 5.77 20.84
N VAL A 236 4.22 5.59 21.28
CA VAL A 236 3.12 5.30 20.34
C VAL A 236 2.58 6.63 19.84
N ARG A 237 2.67 6.87 18.54
CA ARG A 237 2.03 8.01 17.88
C ARG A 237 0.74 7.56 17.21
N LYS A 238 -0.25 8.45 17.21
CA LYS A 238 -1.53 8.28 16.53
C LYS A 238 -1.62 9.30 15.41
N ILE A 239 -1.88 8.82 14.21
CA ILE A 239 -2.19 9.59 13.01
C ILE A 239 -3.71 9.50 12.83
N GLY A 240 -4.41 10.63 12.97
CA GLY A 240 -5.83 10.73 12.70
C GLY A 240 -6.16 10.58 11.22
N ALA A 241 -7.42 10.32 10.90
CA ALA A 241 -7.90 10.26 9.51
C ALA A 241 -7.74 11.60 8.77
N ASP A 242 -7.65 12.70 9.50
CA ASP A 242 -7.32 14.05 9.06
C ASP A 242 -5.81 14.29 8.88
N GLY A 243 -4.97 13.28 9.15
CA GLY A 243 -3.52 13.37 9.14
C GLY A 243 -2.90 13.97 10.41
N ALA A 244 -3.71 14.31 11.43
CA ALA A 244 -3.20 14.90 12.65
C ALA A 244 -2.35 13.91 13.44
N LEU A 245 -1.12 14.30 13.77
CA LEU A 245 -0.17 13.47 14.49
C LEU A 245 -0.13 13.83 15.97
N THR A 246 -0.51 12.87 16.83
CA THR A 246 -0.56 13.00 18.29
C THR A 246 0.23 11.88 18.95
N THR A 247 0.54 12.01 20.24
CA THR A 247 1.14 10.93 21.04
C THR A 247 0.04 10.26 21.86
N LEU A 248 -0.03 8.93 21.79
CA LEU A 248 -0.89 8.13 22.66
C LEU A 248 -0.16 7.93 23.98
N ASP A 249 -0.66 8.56 25.04
CA ASP A 249 -0.13 8.37 26.38
C ASP A 249 -0.75 7.13 27.02
N LEU A 250 0.08 6.10 27.23
CA LEU A 250 -0.28 4.89 27.96
C LEU A 250 0.24 4.90 29.41
N GLY A 251 0.85 6.01 29.86
CA GLY A 251 1.40 6.18 31.19
C GLY A 251 2.46 5.15 31.60
N ALA A 252 3.04 5.32 32.79
CA ALA A 252 3.93 4.32 33.38
C ALA A 252 3.17 3.13 34.01
N THR A 253 1.90 3.35 34.39
CA THR A 253 1.11 2.42 35.22
C THR A 253 -0.24 2.04 34.63
N GLN A 254 -0.67 2.57 33.46
CA GLN A 254 -1.98 2.18 32.94
C GLN A 254 -1.99 0.69 32.59
N GLY A 255 -2.95 -0.04 33.17
CA GLY A 255 -3.06 -1.50 33.01
C GLY A 255 -2.24 -2.36 33.97
N ASP A 256 -1.41 -1.76 34.86
CA ASP A 256 -0.63 -2.47 35.89
C ASP A 256 -1.06 -2.03 37.31
N PRO A 257 -0.90 -2.87 38.36
CA PRO A 257 -1.08 -2.41 39.74
C PRO A 257 -0.03 -1.34 40.09
N ALA A 258 -0.50 -0.18 40.55
CA ALA A 258 0.33 1.01 40.78
C ALA A 258 1.38 0.80 41.88
N GLY A 259 2.59 1.33 41.67
CA GLY A 259 3.64 1.45 42.68
C GLY A 259 4.62 2.58 42.34
N PRO A 260 5.25 3.23 43.33
CA PRO A 260 6.24 4.26 43.10
C PRO A 260 7.50 3.67 42.42
N GLY A 261 8.07 4.39 41.44
CA GLY A 261 9.37 4.05 40.84
C GLY A 261 9.34 3.34 39.47
N ILE A 262 8.20 3.27 38.78
CA ILE A 262 8.12 2.71 37.42
C ILE A 262 8.57 3.76 36.41
N ALA A 263 9.65 3.50 35.68
CA ALA A 263 10.11 4.34 34.57
C ALA A 263 9.10 4.28 33.39
N PRO A 264 9.02 5.33 32.54
CA PRO A 264 8.19 5.30 31.34
C PRO A 264 8.51 4.06 30.49
N PRO A 265 7.50 3.33 29.99
CA PRO A 265 7.72 2.16 29.16
C PRO A 265 8.43 2.53 27.85
N VAL A 266 9.33 1.66 27.41
CA VAL A 266 9.88 1.71 26.04
C VAL A 266 9.00 0.81 25.19
N PHE A 267 8.20 1.39 24.29
CA PHE A 267 7.33 0.61 23.40
C PHE A 267 8.14 -0.07 22.31
N THR A 268 7.86 -1.32 21.94
CA THR A 268 8.71 -2.05 20.97
C THR A 268 7.96 -2.47 19.71
N ALA A 269 6.72 -2.93 19.86
CA ALA A 269 5.88 -3.44 18.78
C ALA A 269 4.41 -3.12 19.03
N ILE A 270 3.63 -3.07 17.96
CA ILE A 270 2.19 -2.82 17.99
C ILE A 270 1.46 -3.73 17.01
N ALA A 271 0.27 -4.17 17.40
CA ALA A 271 -0.65 -4.86 16.50
C ALA A 271 -2.08 -4.43 16.80
N SER A 272 -2.99 -4.61 15.85
CA SER A 272 -4.40 -4.34 16.05
C SER A 272 -5.25 -5.55 15.68
N ASP A 273 -6.42 -5.66 16.29
CA ASP A 273 -7.43 -6.63 15.90
C ASP A 273 -8.59 -5.97 15.15
N THR A 274 -9.43 -6.81 14.55
CA THR A 274 -10.63 -6.38 13.80
C THR A 274 -11.71 -5.77 14.69
N ALA A 275 -11.64 -5.96 16.00
CA ALA A 275 -12.53 -5.31 16.98
C ALA A 275 -12.05 -3.88 17.34
N GLY A 276 -10.92 -3.44 16.78
CA GLY A 276 -10.37 -2.10 17.01
C GLY A 276 -9.52 -1.99 18.28
N ASN A 277 -9.14 -3.12 18.90
CA ASN A 277 -8.19 -3.09 20.01
C ASN A 277 -6.77 -2.89 19.47
N LEU A 278 -5.98 -2.10 20.17
CA LEU A 278 -4.55 -1.94 19.93
C LEU A 278 -3.77 -2.72 20.99
N TYR A 279 -2.85 -3.57 20.57
CA TYR A 279 -1.92 -4.30 21.40
C TYR A 279 -0.57 -3.61 21.30
N VAL A 280 0.02 -3.28 22.46
CA VAL A 280 1.25 -2.50 22.54
C VAL A 280 2.23 -3.23 23.43
N ALA A 281 3.34 -3.68 22.84
CA ALA A 281 4.44 -4.25 23.57
C ALA A 281 5.30 -3.15 24.19
N SER A 282 5.78 -3.38 25.41
CA SER A 282 6.73 -2.49 26.06
C SER A 282 7.65 -3.20 27.03
N GLU A 283 8.83 -2.64 27.23
CA GLU A 283 9.70 -3.00 28.33
C GLU A 283 9.38 -2.17 29.58
N VAL A 284 9.26 -2.84 30.72
CA VAL A 284 8.94 -2.25 32.03
C VAL A 284 9.91 -2.71 33.12
N THR A 285 10.13 -1.83 34.09
CA THR A 285 10.93 -2.11 35.30
C THR A 285 9.98 -2.18 36.50
N ARG A 286 10.07 -3.24 37.32
CA ARG A 286 9.25 -3.36 38.53
C ARG A 286 9.98 -2.92 39.80
N PRO A 287 9.26 -2.41 40.81
CA PRO A 287 9.84 -2.10 42.11
C PRO A 287 10.54 -3.33 42.72
N GLY A 288 11.75 -3.14 43.24
CA GLY A 288 12.55 -4.21 43.85
C GLY A 288 13.43 -4.99 42.87
N GLU A 289 13.31 -4.76 41.56
CA GLU A 289 14.30 -5.28 40.60
C GLU A 289 15.59 -4.45 40.67
N PRO A 290 16.77 -5.09 40.70
CA PRO A 290 18.02 -4.37 40.86
C PRO A 290 18.26 -3.43 39.68
N ALA A 291 18.62 -2.18 39.99
CA ALA A 291 19.05 -1.20 39.00
C ALA A 291 20.45 -1.57 38.50
N CYS A 292 20.53 -2.44 37.50
CA CYS A 292 21.76 -2.75 36.78
C CYS A 292 21.54 -2.53 35.28
N SER A 293 22.49 -1.87 34.62
CA SER A 293 22.47 -1.64 33.17
C SER A 293 22.49 -2.94 32.34
N SER A 294 22.86 -4.06 32.96
CA SER A 294 22.87 -5.41 32.38
C SER A 294 21.74 -6.33 32.86
N CYS A 295 20.92 -5.90 33.83
CA CYS A 295 19.77 -6.65 34.30
C CYS A 295 18.56 -6.26 33.45
N PHE A 296 18.10 -7.18 32.60
CA PHE A 296 17.07 -6.87 31.62
C PHE A 296 15.71 -6.57 32.28
N LYS A 297 14.95 -5.68 31.62
CA LYS A 297 13.57 -5.33 31.95
C LYS A 297 12.62 -6.46 31.56
N ARG A 298 11.43 -6.49 32.16
CA ARG A 298 10.36 -7.40 31.70
C ARG A 298 9.73 -6.82 30.45
N ALA A 299 9.34 -7.67 29.50
CA ALA A 299 8.49 -7.25 28.40
C ALA A 299 7.04 -7.62 28.71
N ILE A 300 6.13 -6.70 28.42
CA ILE A 300 4.69 -6.86 28.58
C ILE A 300 3.98 -6.48 27.30
N VAL A 301 2.76 -6.99 27.13
CA VAL A 301 1.82 -6.49 26.11
C VAL A 301 0.60 -5.93 26.82
N ARG A 302 0.28 -4.67 26.51
CA ARG A 302 -0.95 -4.01 26.94
C ARG A 302 -1.96 -4.02 25.80
N LYS A 303 -3.22 -4.33 26.12
CA LYS A 303 -4.36 -4.17 25.24
C LYS A 303 -5.06 -2.86 25.56
N VAL A 304 -5.21 -1.99 24.57
CA VAL A 304 -5.99 -0.75 24.59
C VAL A 304 -7.29 -1.03 23.85
N ALA A 305 -8.40 -1.08 24.56
CA ALA A 305 -9.71 -1.29 23.98
C ALA A 305 -10.23 -0.01 23.29
N PRO A 306 -11.22 -0.12 22.37
CA PRO A 306 -11.81 1.04 21.68
C PRO A 306 -12.38 2.11 22.62
N ASP A 307 -12.79 1.73 23.82
CA ASP A 307 -13.27 2.63 24.88
C ASP A 307 -12.14 3.32 25.66
N GLY A 308 -10.88 3.04 25.32
CA GLY A 308 -9.68 3.57 25.97
C GLY A 308 -9.21 2.77 27.19
N LYS A 309 -9.89 1.68 27.57
CA LYS A 309 -9.47 0.84 28.69
C LYS A 309 -8.16 0.11 28.36
N VAL A 310 -7.17 0.22 29.25
CA VAL A 310 -5.86 -0.43 29.11
C VAL A 310 -5.73 -1.60 30.08
N THR A 311 -5.33 -2.77 29.60
CA THR A 311 -5.10 -3.99 30.42
C THR A 311 -3.84 -4.73 29.98
N THR A 312 -3.02 -5.19 30.92
CA THR A 312 -1.89 -6.09 30.62
C THR A 312 -2.41 -7.49 30.28
N VAL A 313 -2.02 -8.03 29.12
CA VAL A 313 -2.48 -9.33 28.59
C VAL A 313 -1.35 -10.35 28.41
N PHE A 314 -0.10 -9.91 28.50
CA PHE A 314 1.07 -10.79 28.44
C PHE A 314 2.21 -10.18 29.25
N GLU A 315 3.01 -11.04 29.87
CA GLU A 315 4.25 -10.68 30.56
C GLU A 315 5.25 -11.84 30.40
N THR A 316 6.48 -11.52 30.02
CA THR A 316 7.56 -12.52 29.94
C THR A 316 7.94 -13.01 31.33
N THR A 317 8.00 -14.33 31.52
CA THR A 317 8.49 -14.97 32.76
C THR A 317 9.90 -15.55 32.57
N GLY A 318 10.81 -15.38 33.53
CA GLY A 318 12.10 -16.08 33.54
C GLY A 318 13.30 -15.25 34.04
N PRO A 319 14.48 -15.88 34.23
CA PRO A 319 15.68 -15.19 34.69
C PRO A 319 16.21 -14.17 33.66
N HIS A 320 16.73 -13.05 34.18
CA HIS A 320 17.17 -11.84 33.46
C HIS A 320 18.48 -12.02 32.64
N SER A 321 18.63 -13.07 31.82
CA SER A 321 19.96 -13.40 31.25
C SER A 321 20.13 -13.32 29.73
N VAL A 322 19.17 -12.85 28.95
CA VAL A 322 19.38 -12.39 27.57
C VAL A 322 18.22 -11.52 27.10
N ALA A 323 18.49 -10.36 26.49
CA ALA A 323 17.53 -9.31 26.12
C ALA A 323 16.17 -9.83 25.59
N PRO A 324 15.05 -9.69 26.35
CA PRO A 324 13.71 -9.95 25.86
C PRO A 324 13.11 -8.66 25.32
N ALA A 325 13.43 -8.29 24.08
CA ALA A 325 12.59 -7.33 23.36
C ALA A 325 11.50 -8.13 22.64
N ILE A 326 10.23 -7.84 22.92
CA ILE A 326 9.15 -8.27 22.05
C ILE A 326 9.35 -7.54 20.73
N ALA A 327 9.80 -8.25 19.70
CA ALA A 327 10.23 -7.64 18.45
C ALA A 327 9.06 -7.35 17.50
N ASP A 328 8.00 -8.15 17.59
CA ASP A 328 6.82 -8.02 16.75
C ASP A 328 5.59 -8.67 17.42
N LEU A 329 4.40 -8.26 16.99
CA LEU A 329 3.10 -8.74 17.46
C LEU A 329 2.20 -9.08 16.27
N ALA A 330 1.38 -10.12 16.41
CA ALA A 330 0.29 -10.39 15.47
C ALA A 330 -0.97 -10.81 16.23
N VAL A 331 -2.16 -10.49 15.71
CA VAL A 331 -3.43 -10.86 16.33
C VAL A 331 -4.35 -11.49 15.29
N ASP A 332 -4.91 -12.65 15.61
CA ASP A 332 -5.88 -13.30 14.72
C ASP A 332 -7.31 -12.79 14.92
N ARG A 333 -8.20 -13.17 14.00
CA ARG A 333 -9.64 -12.82 14.06
C ARG A 333 -10.38 -13.38 15.28
N ASN A 334 -9.80 -14.34 16.00
CA ASN A 334 -10.37 -14.92 17.21
C ASN A 334 -9.86 -14.21 18.48
N GLY A 335 -8.99 -13.20 18.33
CA GLY A 335 -8.40 -12.46 19.44
C GLY A 335 -7.21 -13.18 20.10
N ASN A 336 -6.65 -14.21 19.47
CA ASN A 336 -5.40 -14.79 19.94
C ASN A 336 -4.25 -13.85 19.58
N LEU A 337 -3.42 -13.53 20.57
CA LEU A 337 -2.24 -12.70 20.43
C LEU A 337 -1.01 -13.60 20.22
N PHE A 338 -0.22 -13.30 19.20
CA PHE A 338 1.07 -13.92 18.95
C PHE A 338 2.17 -12.90 19.28
N VAL A 339 3.17 -13.34 20.04
CA VAL A 339 4.21 -12.50 20.61
C VAL A 339 5.58 -13.06 20.22
N LEU A 340 6.39 -12.26 19.54
CA LEU A 340 7.77 -12.59 19.20
C LEU A 340 8.70 -12.21 20.37
N ASP A 341 8.84 -13.09 21.35
CA ASP A 341 9.50 -12.87 22.66
C ASP A 341 10.86 -13.60 22.81
N ARG A 342 11.64 -13.64 21.72
CA ARG A 342 12.82 -14.50 21.42
C ARG A 342 12.45 -15.86 20.81
N GLY A 343 11.24 -16.33 21.07
CA GLY A 343 10.59 -17.39 20.35
C GLY A 343 9.29 -16.86 19.79
N ILE A 344 8.29 -17.72 19.67
CA ILE A 344 6.93 -17.31 19.37
C ILE A 344 6.04 -17.86 20.47
N SER A 345 5.41 -16.98 21.22
CA SER A 345 4.37 -17.31 22.19
C SER A 345 2.99 -16.97 21.62
N LYS A 346 1.99 -17.78 21.93
CA LYS A 346 0.58 -17.52 21.67
C LYS A 346 -0.14 -17.34 22.99
N VAL A 347 -0.89 -16.25 23.13
CA VAL A 347 -1.84 -16.02 24.21
C VAL A 347 -3.23 -16.19 23.62
N ASP A 348 -3.98 -17.17 24.12
CA ASP A 348 -5.35 -17.37 23.67
C ASP A 348 -6.30 -16.26 24.16
N ALA A 349 -7.52 -16.22 23.64
CA ALA A 349 -8.53 -15.23 24.05
C ALA A 349 -8.90 -15.30 25.55
N ARG A 350 -8.52 -16.36 26.28
CA ARG A 350 -8.72 -16.52 27.73
C ARG A 350 -7.51 -16.04 28.54
N GLY A 351 -6.42 -15.65 27.89
CA GLY A 351 -5.17 -15.21 28.52
C GLY A 351 -4.18 -16.34 28.80
N VAL A 352 -4.39 -17.55 28.26
CA VAL A 352 -3.46 -18.67 28.46
C VAL A 352 -2.33 -18.57 27.46
N ALA A 353 -1.09 -18.46 27.96
CA ALA A 353 0.11 -18.40 27.15
C ALA A 353 0.70 -19.78 26.87
N THR A 354 1.08 -20.04 25.61
CA THR A 354 1.74 -21.27 25.14
C THR A 354 2.88 -20.92 24.19
N THR A 355 4.05 -21.52 24.35
CA THR A 355 5.17 -21.38 23.40
C THR A 355 4.91 -22.23 22.15
N LEU A 356 4.93 -21.61 20.97
CA LEU A 356 4.82 -22.25 19.66
C LEU A 356 6.17 -22.56 19.03
N LEU A 357 7.17 -21.71 19.28
CA LEU A 357 8.53 -21.88 18.77
C LEU A 357 9.54 -21.37 19.80
N GLY A 358 10.55 -22.17 20.13
CA GLY A 358 11.61 -21.84 21.08
C GLY A 358 12.78 -21.07 20.46
N THR A 359 13.60 -20.44 21.31
CA THR A 359 14.75 -19.61 20.91
C THR A 359 15.89 -20.37 20.23
N ASP A 360 15.91 -21.70 20.40
CA ASP A 360 16.86 -22.64 19.81
C ASP A 360 16.41 -23.15 18.43
N GLN A 361 15.16 -22.90 18.05
CA GLN A 361 14.57 -23.48 16.85
C GLN A 361 14.67 -22.57 15.61
N ALA A 362 14.52 -21.25 15.76
CA ALA A 362 14.72 -20.28 14.67
C ALA A 362 15.00 -18.88 15.21
N PHE A 363 15.74 -18.09 14.43
CA PHE A 363 15.84 -16.65 14.65
C PHE A 363 14.83 -15.95 13.74
N VAL A 364 13.95 -15.17 14.36
CA VAL A 364 12.78 -14.58 13.72
C VAL A 364 12.80 -13.08 13.93
N ASN A 365 12.46 -12.33 12.87
CA ASN A 365 12.43 -10.87 12.92
C ASN A 365 11.02 -10.27 12.79
N ALA A 366 10.09 -10.97 12.14
CA ALA A 366 8.71 -10.53 11.97
C ALA A 366 7.76 -11.72 11.95
N ILE A 367 6.51 -11.50 12.37
CA ILE A 367 5.43 -12.48 12.38
C ILE A 367 4.15 -11.92 11.77
N ALA A 368 3.32 -12.78 11.18
CA ALA A 368 1.98 -12.42 10.73
C ALA A 368 1.05 -13.63 10.79
N VAL A 369 -0.24 -13.43 11.07
CA VAL A 369 -1.22 -14.52 11.12
C VAL A 369 -2.28 -14.31 10.06
N ASP A 370 -2.61 -15.35 9.28
CA ASP A 370 -3.67 -15.27 8.28
C ASP A 370 -5.06 -15.55 8.88
N ALA A 371 -6.10 -15.32 8.07
CA ALA A 371 -7.46 -15.64 8.45
C ALA A 371 -7.67 -17.15 8.70
N GLY A 372 -6.82 -18.04 8.19
CA GLY A 372 -6.86 -19.48 8.50
C GLY A 372 -6.30 -19.84 9.87
N GLY A 373 -5.64 -18.90 10.57
CA GLY A 373 -4.90 -19.16 11.80
C GLY A 373 -3.50 -19.72 11.55
N ASN A 374 -3.00 -19.70 10.30
CA ASN A 374 -1.61 -20.02 10.05
C ASN A 374 -0.75 -18.81 10.44
N LEU A 375 0.26 -19.05 11.26
CA LEU A 375 1.24 -18.05 11.62
C LEU A 375 2.44 -18.17 10.68
N TYR A 376 2.84 -17.07 10.08
CA TYR A 376 4.04 -16.93 9.27
C TYR A 376 5.10 -16.18 10.05
N PHE A 377 6.36 -16.50 9.78
CA PHE A 377 7.49 -15.83 10.40
C PHE A 377 8.65 -15.72 9.42
N ALA A 378 9.38 -14.61 9.48
CA ALA A 378 10.55 -14.41 8.63
C ALA A 378 11.84 -14.78 9.36
N THR A 379 12.68 -15.59 8.72
CA THR A 379 13.94 -16.05 9.31
C THR A 379 15.09 -15.10 9.01
N GLU A 380 15.97 -14.89 10.01
CA GLU A 380 17.20 -14.13 9.84
C GLU A 380 18.44 -14.96 10.16
N PRO A 381 19.58 -14.74 9.47
CA PRO A 381 20.85 -15.32 9.86
C PRO A 381 21.27 -14.80 11.24
N PHE A 382 21.43 -15.70 12.20
CA PHE A 382 22.19 -15.37 13.41
C PHE A 382 23.69 -15.43 13.11
N SER A 383 24.40 -14.36 13.43
CA SER A 383 25.84 -14.22 13.21
C SER A 383 26.63 -15.38 13.82
N GLY A 384 26.96 -16.37 12.99
CA GLY A 384 27.92 -17.43 13.31
C GLY A 384 27.39 -18.71 13.96
N ARG A 385 26.07 -18.93 14.08
CA ARG A 385 25.51 -20.25 14.44
C ARG A 385 24.75 -20.86 13.26
N GLN A 386 24.86 -22.17 13.07
CA GLN A 386 24.02 -22.90 12.11
C GLN A 386 22.57 -22.81 12.59
N SER A 387 21.72 -22.12 11.83
CA SER A 387 20.27 -22.21 11.97
C SER A 387 19.80 -23.43 11.18
N PRO A 388 18.87 -24.25 11.71
CA PRO A 388 18.25 -25.33 10.93
C PRO A 388 17.34 -24.78 9.82
N TRP A 389 17.08 -23.48 9.79
CA TRP A 389 16.25 -22.81 8.79
C TRP A 389 17.05 -22.23 7.64
N PRO A 390 16.51 -22.29 6.40
CA PRO A 390 17.08 -21.55 5.28
C PRO A 390 17.14 -20.05 5.58
N LEU A 391 18.16 -19.40 5.02
CA LEU A 391 18.38 -17.96 5.20
C LEU A 391 17.30 -17.15 4.47
N HIS A 392 16.75 -16.15 5.15
CA HIS A 392 15.80 -15.18 4.57
C HIS A 392 14.50 -15.82 4.06
N ALA A 393 14.14 -16.96 4.64
CA ALA A 393 12.96 -17.72 4.28
C ALA A 393 11.74 -17.26 5.09
N ILE A 394 10.58 -17.68 4.63
CA ILE A 394 9.33 -17.58 5.36
C ILE A 394 9.00 -18.97 5.91
N GLY A 395 8.90 -19.07 7.23
CA GLY A 395 8.34 -20.22 7.92
C GLY A 395 6.83 -20.08 8.15
N LYS A 396 6.17 -21.21 8.39
CA LYS A 396 4.74 -21.32 8.67
C LYS A 396 4.50 -22.30 9.81
N ILE A 397 3.71 -21.89 10.79
CA ILE A 397 3.11 -22.74 11.83
C ILE A 397 1.62 -22.85 11.51
N ALA A 398 1.17 -24.05 11.15
CA ALA A 398 -0.24 -24.32 10.91
C ALA A 398 -1.04 -24.37 12.22
N PRO A 399 -2.39 -24.24 12.20
CA PRO A 399 -3.22 -24.29 13.41
C PRO A 399 -3.07 -25.56 14.25
N ASP A 400 -2.64 -26.67 13.63
CA ASP A 400 -2.33 -27.95 14.30
C ASP A 400 -0.94 -27.99 14.96
N GLY A 401 -0.18 -26.89 14.89
CA GLY A 401 1.18 -26.76 15.41
C GLY A 401 2.28 -27.22 14.45
N LYS A 402 1.94 -27.70 13.25
CA LYS A 402 2.96 -28.17 12.30
C LYS A 402 3.78 -27.00 11.75
N VAL A 403 5.10 -27.10 11.88
CA VAL A 403 6.06 -26.08 11.42
C VAL A 403 6.67 -26.49 10.08
N THR A 404 6.66 -25.60 9.09
CA THR A 404 7.13 -25.84 7.71
C THR A 404 7.78 -24.61 7.08
N VAL A 405 8.56 -24.81 6.01
CA VAL A 405 9.04 -23.73 5.15
C VAL A 405 7.96 -23.39 4.13
N ALA A 406 7.50 -22.15 4.12
CA ALA A 406 6.46 -21.65 3.20
C ALA A 406 7.04 -21.08 1.90
N ALA A 407 8.16 -20.35 2.01
CA ALA A 407 8.87 -19.81 0.85
C ALA A 407 10.36 -19.69 1.16
N ASP A 408 11.20 -20.14 0.23
CA ASP A 408 12.65 -20.17 0.39
C ASP A 408 13.34 -19.64 -0.87
N PRO A 409 14.06 -18.50 -0.80
CA PRO A 409 14.79 -17.96 -1.94
C PRO A 409 16.01 -18.81 -2.34
N ASN A 410 16.49 -19.67 -1.46
CA ASN A 410 17.66 -20.52 -1.67
C ASN A 410 17.28 -21.98 -1.98
N GLY A 411 15.98 -22.31 -1.91
CA GLY A 411 15.45 -23.67 -2.04
C GLY A 411 15.48 -24.22 -3.47
N SER A 412 14.60 -25.15 -3.83
CA SER A 412 14.48 -25.63 -5.22
C SER A 412 13.36 -24.94 -6.01
N ASP A 413 12.42 -24.29 -5.34
CA ASP A 413 11.24 -23.69 -5.95
C ASP A 413 11.59 -22.36 -6.65
N ALA A 414 11.65 -22.39 -7.97
CA ALA A 414 11.99 -21.23 -8.80
C ALA A 414 11.02 -20.04 -8.63
N ARG A 415 9.79 -20.27 -8.14
CA ARG A 415 8.78 -19.21 -7.94
C ARG A 415 9.16 -18.20 -6.85
N PHE A 416 10.09 -18.56 -5.98
CA PHE A 416 10.60 -17.70 -4.91
C PHE A 416 12.06 -17.27 -5.14
N LYS A 417 12.70 -17.74 -6.22
CA LYS A 417 14.06 -17.38 -6.63
C LYS A 417 14.09 -16.17 -7.55
N THR A 418 13.75 -15.00 -7.00
CA THR A 418 13.70 -13.77 -7.79
C THR A 418 14.79 -12.80 -7.34
N GLU A 419 15.33 -11.99 -8.25
CA GLU A 419 16.16 -10.83 -7.89
C GLU A 419 15.36 -9.79 -7.08
N ALA A 420 14.03 -9.92 -7.07
CA ALA A 420 13.15 -9.12 -6.26
C ALA A 420 13.17 -9.53 -4.77
N TRP A 421 13.63 -10.75 -4.44
CA TRP A 421 13.52 -11.30 -3.10
C TRP A 421 14.18 -10.45 -2.02
N ILE A 422 13.61 -10.47 -0.83
CA ILE A 422 14.07 -9.70 0.32
C ILE A 422 15.02 -10.54 1.17
N THR A 423 16.28 -10.15 1.18
CA THR A 423 17.35 -10.79 1.97
C THR A 423 17.47 -10.24 3.40
N LYS A 424 16.60 -9.31 3.80
CA LYS A 424 16.44 -8.85 5.18
C LYS A 424 14.96 -8.51 5.43
N PRO A 425 14.10 -9.52 5.62
CA PRO A 425 12.69 -9.30 5.88
C PRO A 425 12.52 -8.46 7.15
N ALA A 426 11.81 -7.35 7.03
CA ALA A 426 11.63 -6.39 8.12
C ALA A 426 10.23 -6.40 8.73
N GLY A 427 9.23 -6.74 7.94
CA GLY A 427 7.83 -6.78 8.37
C GLY A 427 7.07 -7.81 7.57
N LEU A 428 6.08 -8.42 8.22
CA LEU A 428 5.14 -9.35 7.61
C LEU A 428 3.72 -8.89 7.88
N VAL A 429 2.83 -9.06 6.90
CA VAL A 429 1.39 -8.87 7.10
C VAL A 429 0.63 -9.74 6.11
N THR A 430 -0.56 -10.18 6.47
CA THR A 430 -1.45 -10.96 5.61
C THR A 430 -2.65 -10.12 5.18
N ASP A 431 -3.18 -10.37 3.99
CA ASP A 431 -4.52 -9.89 3.61
C ASP A 431 -5.60 -10.91 3.94
N ALA A 432 -6.87 -10.49 3.82
CA ALA A 432 -8.02 -11.36 4.04
C ALA A 432 -8.12 -12.51 3.03
N ALA A 433 -7.45 -12.42 1.87
CA ALA A 433 -7.39 -13.49 0.88
C ALA A 433 -6.28 -14.52 1.20
N GLY A 434 -5.49 -14.30 2.26
CA GLY A 434 -4.40 -15.17 2.68
C GLY A 434 -3.09 -14.93 1.91
N ALA A 435 -2.99 -13.86 1.12
CA ALA A 435 -1.69 -13.47 0.58
C ALA A 435 -0.82 -12.90 1.70
N LEU A 436 0.46 -13.25 1.66
CA LEU A 436 1.47 -12.75 2.59
C LEU A 436 2.22 -11.60 1.92
N TYR A 437 2.52 -10.56 2.68
CA TYR A 437 3.34 -9.45 2.24
C TYR A 437 4.58 -9.36 3.10
N VAL A 438 5.71 -9.06 2.47
CA VAL A 438 7.00 -8.89 3.14
C VAL A 438 7.64 -7.59 2.70
N SER A 439 8.14 -6.81 3.66
CA SER A 439 8.93 -5.60 3.41
C SER A 439 10.41 -5.84 3.65
N GLY A 440 11.24 -5.06 2.97
CA GLY A 440 12.69 -5.03 3.16
C GLY A 440 13.40 -4.65 1.87
N ASN A 441 14.68 -4.28 1.98
CA ASN A 441 15.50 -3.86 0.84
C ASN A 441 14.84 -2.78 -0.06
N GLY A 442 14.06 -1.87 0.53
CA GLY A 442 13.36 -0.81 -0.22
C GLY A 442 12.17 -1.28 -1.05
N ARG A 443 11.62 -2.47 -0.77
CA ARG A 443 10.53 -3.09 -1.52
C ARG A 443 9.47 -3.68 -0.60
N VAL A 444 8.29 -3.87 -1.18
CA VAL A 444 7.21 -4.71 -0.64
C VAL A 444 6.85 -5.76 -1.68
N LEU A 445 7.00 -7.03 -1.31
CA LEU A 445 6.60 -8.15 -2.14
C LEU A 445 5.24 -8.68 -1.68
N LYS A 446 4.45 -9.14 -2.65
CA LYS A 446 3.29 -10.01 -2.42
C LYS A 446 3.71 -11.44 -2.70
N LEU A 447 3.52 -12.33 -1.74
CA LEU A 447 3.71 -13.77 -1.87
C LEU A 447 2.35 -14.45 -1.87
N VAL A 448 2.12 -15.25 -2.91
CA VAL A 448 1.02 -16.21 -2.92
C VAL A 448 1.66 -17.57 -2.72
N LEU A 449 1.29 -18.22 -1.63
CA LEU A 449 1.82 -19.52 -1.23
C LEU A 449 1.03 -20.67 -1.88
N PRO A 450 1.63 -21.86 -2.06
CA PRO A 450 0.99 -23.01 -2.70
C PRO A 450 -0.18 -23.63 -1.94
#